data_AF-A0A1I7SA90-F1
#
_entry.id   AF-A0A1I7SA90-F1
#
_cell.length_a   1.000
_cell.length_b   1.000
_cell.length_c   1.000
_cell.angle_alpha   90.00
_cell.angle_beta   90.00
_cell.angle_gamma   90.00
#
_symmetry.space_group_name_H-M   'P 1'
#
loop_
_entity.id
_entity.type
_entity.pdbx_description
1 polymer ?
#
loop_
_entity_poly.entity_id
_entity_poly.type
_entity_poly.pdbx_seq_one_letter_code
_entity_poly.pdbx_strand_id
1 'polypeptide(L)'
;MLFLWLVLSLLPISVASNYAALIFPFANASQIRRAYSIGAEARHNLSKEIDVERDESAKMELFAHHFMSCSTVGNELQEYIDSLLDIQSQGHSPKESLKKKILQAAGFDAISSNLFIMNYKDIEKTINTACLKNELQLQCAYGFMNDYDKIQEHITELKKTDGNLKVMFEKECKNPQLSPKLYSCIGKHVHFVKNQCALPFLKYNQTRRAVNNKIEVISQVSHRTLNKILTRYERTADEDLLIEANNQLRGALREVSFLEDQKCVQFLELSACFEVQMANYCGQDTLNVLDTVLRVGYLRRERDTLNSHVQIQQQFEQMEVPPSPNCIPLV
;
A
#
# COMPACT_ATOMS: atom_id res chain seq x y z
N MET A 1 -65.32 18.27 -23.05
CA MET A 1 -64.78 18.79 -21.77
C MET A 1 -64.75 17.61 -20.80
N LEU A 2 -63.62 16.89 -20.65
CA LEU A 2 -62.39 17.18 -19.90
C LEU A 2 -62.47 16.78 -18.41
N PHE A 3 -61.41 16.10 -17.96
CA PHE A 3 -61.06 15.59 -16.62
C PHE A 3 -61.75 14.28 -16.22
N LEU A 4 -61.20 13.07 -16.41
CA LEU A 4 -59.83 12.53 -16.36
C LEU A 4 -59.06 12.71 -15.04
N TRP A 5 -59.02 11.60 -14.29
CA TRP A 5 -57.89 11.03 -13.53
C TRP A 5 -57.67 11.44 -12.07
N LEU A 6 -58.30 10.62 -11.22
CA LEU A 6 -58.02 10.40 -9.82
C LEU A 6 -57.09 9.19 -9.69
N VAL A 7 -55.78 9.37 -9.95
CA VAL A 7 -54.71 8.47 -9.49
C VAL A 7 -53.45 9.33 -9.30
N LEU A 8 -53.43 10.10 -8.21
CA LEU A 8 -52.17 10.68 -7.74
C LEU A 8 -51.35 9.53 -7.13
N SER A 9 -50.54 8.93 -8.00
CA SER A 9 -49.22 8.37 -7.74
C SER A 9 -48.78 8.36 -6.27
N LEU A 10 -49.09 7.26 -5.57
CA LEU A 10 -48.13 6.63 -4.66
C LEU A 10 -46.96 6.12 -5.52
N LEU A 11 -46.13 7.05 -6.01
CA LEU A 11 -44.77 6.68 -6.38
C LEU A 11 -44.06 6.48 -5.05
N PRO A 12 -43.58 5.27 -4.71
CA PRO A 12 -42.52 5.21 -3.73
C PRO A 12 -41.43 6.11 -4.29
N ILE A 13 -41.02 7.13 -3.53
CA ILE A 13 -39.72 7.73 -3.73
C ILE A 13 -38.77 6.55 -3.56
N SER A 14 -38.41 5.92 -4.68
CA SER A 14 -37.29 5.01 -4.70
C SER A 14 -36.13 5.91 -4.35
N VAL A 15 -35.74 5.89 -3.07
CA VAL A 15 -34.37 6.17 -2.70
C VAL A 15 -33.59 5.04 -3.36
N ALA A 16 -33.34 5.19 -4.67
CA ALA A 16 -32.41 4.38 -5.40
C ALA A 16 -31.10 4.59 -4.65
N SER A 17 -30.71 3.55 -3.95
CA SER A 17 -29.68 3.62 -2.94
C SER A 17 -28.36 4.03 -3.61
N ASN A 18 -27.77 5.17 -3.23
CA ASN A 18 -26.48 5.67 -3.71
C ASN A 18 -25.28 4.82 -3.23
N TYR A 19 -25.42 3.49 -3.20
CA TYR A 19 -24.37 2.56 -2.79
C TYR A 19 -23.94 1.74 -4.01
N ALA A 20 -23.10 2.35 -4.85
CA ALA A 20 -22.44 1.65 -5.94
C ALA A 20 -21.11 1.07 -5.46
N ALA A 21 -20.69 -0.07 -6.01
CA ALA A 21 -19.36 -0.61 -5.79
C ALA A 21 -18.30 0.40 -6.25
N LEU A 22 -17.25 0.59 -5.45
CA LEU A 22 -16.18 1.56 -5.71
C LEU A 22 -15.05 0.95 -6.55
N ILE A 23 -14.65 -0.28 -6.23
CA ILE A 23 -13.53 -0.99 -6.86
C ILE A 23 -13.85 -2.47 -7.15
N PHE A 24 -14.79 -3.09 -6.43
CA PHE A 24 -15.13 -4.51 -6.58
C PHE A 24 -16.63 -4.72 -6.89
N PRO A 25 -17.01 -4.88 -8.17
CA PRO A 25 -18.41 -4.94 -8.58
C PRO A 25 -19.16 -6.20 -8.12
N PHE A 26 -18.43 -7.22 -7.65
CA PHE A 26 -19.00 -8.50 -7.20
C PHE A 26 -19.32 -8.53 -5.70
N ALA A 27 -19.04 -7.45 -4.96
CA ALA A 27 -19.40 -7.36 -3.54
C ALA A 27 -20.92 -7.42 -3.34
N ASN A 28 -21.35 -8.16 -2.31
CA ASN A 28 -22.78 -8.27 -2.01
C ASN A 28 -23.32 -6.94 -1.48
N ALA A 29 -24.47 -6.49 -2.01
CA ALA A 29 -25.16 -5.28 -1.59
C ALA A 29 -25.51 -5.25 -0.08
N SER A 30 -25.70 -6.39 0.58
CA SER A 30 -25.90 -6.44 2.03
C SER A 30 -24.62 -6.09 2.79
N GLN A 31 -23.46 -6.59 2.34
CA GLN A 31 -22.16 -6.31 2.95
C GLN A 31 -21.77 -4.84 2.72
N ILE A 32 -21.96 -4.32 1.50
CA ILE A 32 -21.76 -2.90 1.17
C ILE A 32 -22.58 -2.01 2.12
N ARG A 33 -23.89 -2.27 2.24
CA ARG A 33 -24.77 -1.47 3.11
C ARG A 33 -24.36 -1.53 4.57
N ARG A 34 -23.96 -2.72 5.05
CA ARG A 34 -23.47 -2.87 6.42
C ARG A 34 -22.20 -2.06 6.66
N ALA A 35 -21.21 -2.17 5.77
CA ALA A 35 -19.97 -1.42 5.91
C ALA A 35 -20.21 0.10 5.87
N TYR A 36 -21.03 0.58 4.93
CA TYR A 36 -21.45 1.97 4.88
C TYR A 36 -22.11 2.43 6.19
N SER A 37 -23.03 1.62 6.75
CA SER A 37 -23.74 1.98 7.99
C SER A 37 -22.80 2.15 9.19
N ILE A 38 -21.73 1.35 9.27
CA ILE A 38 -20.71 1.49 10.33
C ILE A 38 -20.05 2.87 10.25
N GLY A 39 -19.63 3.28 9.05
CA GLY A 39 -19.03 4.61 8.85
C GLY A 39 -20.01 5.75 9.13
N ALA A 40 -21.24 5.62 8.66
CA ALA A 40 -22.29 6.62 8.90
C ALA A 40 -22.62 6.78 10.40
N GLU A 41 -22.65 5.67 11.15
CA GLU A 41 -22.83 5.69 12.60
C GLU A 41 -21.63 6.33 13.30
N ALA A 42 -20.41 5.99 12.90
CA ALA A 42 -19.20 6.61 13.45
C ALA A 42 -19.16 8.12 13.20
N ARG A 43 -19.59 8.59 12.03
CA ARG A 43 -19.75 10.02 11.72
C ARG A 43 -20.80 10.67 12.61
N HIS A 44 -21.93 10.00 12.81
CA HIS A 44 -22.99 10.50 13.68
C HIS A 44 -22.49 10.66 15.13
N ASN A 45 -21.70 9.71 15.63
CA ASN A 45 -21.10 9.81 16.95
C ASN A 45 -20.07 10.95 17.03
N LEU A 46 -19.17 11.06 16.04
CA LEU A 46 -18.23 12.18 15.94
C LEU A 46 -18.94 13.53 15.98
N SER A 47 -20.05 13.70 15.25
CA SER A 47 -20.77 14.98 15.20
C SER A 47 -21.28 15.45 16.56
N LYS A 48 -21.57 14.52 17.49
CA LYS A 48 -22.02 14.87 18.85
C LYS A 48 -20.87 15.38 19.72
N GLU A 49 -19.65 14.93 19.46
CA GLU A 49 -18.47 15.21 20.27
C GLU A 49 -17.68 16.39 19.71
N ILE A 50 -17.60 16.53 18.39
CA ILE A 50 -16.80 17.57 17.73
C ILE A 50 -17.38 18.98 17.89
N ASP A 51 -18.71 19.10 18.04
CA ASP A 51 -19.41 20.38 18.17
C ASP A 51 -19.14 21.08 19.51
N VAL A 52 -18.75 20.32 20.54
CA VAL A 52 -18.41 20.86 21.87
C VAL A 52 -16.91 21.04 22.08
N GLU A 53 -16.08 20.43 21.25
CA GLU A 53 -14.63 20.55 21.30
C GLU A 53 -14.17 21.86 20.65
N ARG A 54 -13.27 22.58 21.32
CA ARG A 54 -12.74 23.88 20.85
C ARG A 54 -11.31 23.78 20.34
N ASP A 55 -10.55 22.80 20.81
CA ASP A 55 -9.18 22.60 20.36
C ASP A 55 -9.14 21.83 19.04
N GLU A 56 -8.49 22.40 18.02
CA GLU A 56 -8.42 21.79 16.68
C GLU A 56 -7.59 20.51 16.67
N SER A 57 -6.60 20.37 17.56
CA SER A 57 -5.80 19.15 17.67
C SER A 57 -6.66 18.01 18.24
N ALA A 58 -7.41 18.28 19.31
CA ALA A 58 -8.39 17.35 19.87
C ALA A 58 -9.47 16.95 18.86
N LYS A 59 -9.96 17.88 18.04
CA LYS A 59 -10.89 17.55 16.94
C LYS A 59 -10.28 16.59 15.92
N MET A 60 -9.01 16.77 15.56
CA MET A 60 -8.31 15.88 14.64
C MET A 60 -8.13 14.48 15.25
N GLU A 61 -7.81 14.40 16.54
CA GLU A 61 -7.72 13.13 17.27
C GLU A 61 -9.07 12.41 17.34
N LEU A 62 -10.17 13.13 17.63
CA LEU A 62 -11.52 12.58 17.61
C LEU A 62 -11.90 12.08 16.21
N PHE A 63 -11.62 12.87 15.17
CA PHE A 63 -11.83 12.46 13.79
C PHE A 63 -11.10 11.15 13.48
N ALA A 64 -9.81 11.08 13.80
CA ALA A 64 -8.99 9.89 13.59
C ALA A 64 -9.55 8.70 14.38
N HIS A 65 -9.89 8.89 15.66
CA HIS A 65 -10.46 7.86 16.52
C HIS A 65 -11.73 7.24 15.95
N HIS A 66 -12.70 8.05 15.53
CA HIS A 66 -13.93 7.52 14.95
C HIS A 66 -13.71 6.91 13.56
N PHE A 67 -12.81 7.49 12.75
CA PHE A 67 -12.46 6.93 11.44
C PHE A 67 -11.82 5.54 11.54
N MET A 68 -11.08 5.26 12.62
CA MET A 68 -10.49 3.93 12.87
C MET A 68 -11.52 2.81 12.96
N SER A 69 -12.80 3.10 13.19
CA SER A 69 -13.86 2.08 13.07
C SER A 69 -13.83 1.38 11.70
N CYS A 70 -13.53 2.11 10.63
CA CYS A 70 -13.45 1.57 9.28
C CYS A 70 -12.22 0.68 9.04
N SER A 71 -11.13 0.84 9.80
CA SER A 71 -9.97 -0.03 9.65
C SER A 71 -10.23 -1.46 10.13
N THR A 72 -11.21 -1.63 11.02
CA THR A 72 -11.59 -2.94 11.58
C THR A 72 -12.60 -3.72 10.72
N VAL A 73 -13.20 -3.05 9.72
CA VAL A 73 -14.16 -3.67 8.80
C VAL A 73 -13.44 -4.73 7.96
N GLY A 74 -13.93 -5.96 8.02
CA GLY A 74 -13.35 -7.08 7.29
C GLY A 74 -12.08 -7.66 7.92
N ASN A 75 -11.85 -7.47 9.22
CA ASN A 75 -10.75 -8.13 9.94
C ASN A 75 -10.80 -9.66 9.80
N GLU A 76 -11.99 -10.25 9.80
CA GLU A 76 -12.18 -11.69 9.55
C GLU A 76 -11.70 -12.11 8.16
N LEU A 77 -11.80 -11.21 7.18
CA LEU A 77 -11.29 -11.44 5.82
C LEU A 77 -9.76 -11.33 5.79
N GLN A 78 -9.18 -10.44 6.61
CA GLN A 78 -7.73 -10.35 6.78
C GLN A 78 -7.17 -11.62 7.43
N GLU A 79 -7.77 -12.08 8.52
CA GLU A 79 -7.40 -13.33 9.19
C GLU A 79 -7.47 -14.53 8.23
N TYR A 80 -8.49 -14.56 7.36
CA TYR A 80 -8.58 -15.59 6.34
C TYR A 80 -7.44 -15.50 5.31
N ILE A 81 -7.12 -14.32 4.80
CA ILE A 81 -5.98 -14.10 3.90
C ILE A 81 -4.68 -14.54 4.57
N ASP A 82 -4.45 -14.12 5.81
CA ASP A 82 -3.24 -14.45 6.57
C ASP A 82 -3.13 -15.96 6.76
N SER A 83 -4.23 -16.65 7.05
CA SER A 83 -4.25 -18.11 7.13
C SER A 83 -3.85 -18.79 5.82
N LEU A 84 -4.29 -18.26 4.67
CA LEU A 84 -3.89 -18.79 3.35
C LEU A 84 -2.39 -18.56 3.08
N LEU A 85 -1.87 -17.40 3.50
CA LEU A 85 -0.45 -17.06 3.37
C LEU A 85 0.43 -17.88 4.34
N ASP A 86 -0.07 -18.19 5.53
CA ASP A 86 0.65 -18.92 6.58
C ASP A 86 0.65 -20.45 6.40
N ILE A 87 -0.46 -21.02 5.94
CA ILE A 87 -0.51 -22.45 5.55
C ILE A 87 0.57 -22.73 4.49
N GLN A 88 0.82 -21.77 3.62
CA GLN A 88 1.88 -21.82 2.62
C GLN A 88 3.27 -21.62 3.27
N SER A 89 3.42 -20.68 4.20
CA SER A 89 4.71 -20.39 4.85
C SER A 89 5.27 -21.56 5.69
N GLN A 90 4.41 -22.37 6.31
CA GLN A 90 4.81 -23.53 7.12
C GLN A 90 4.91 -24.86 6.33
N GLY A 91 4.29 -24.95 5.15
CA GLY A 91 4.25 -26.16 4.33
C GLY A 91 5.22 -26.18 3.13
N HIS A 92 6.04 -25.14 2.95
CA HIS A 92 6.85 -25.02 1.74
C HIS A 92 7.94 -26.08 1.59
N SER A 93 7.94 -26.71 0.41
CA SER A 93 9.12 -27.41 -0.06
C SER A 93 10.32 -26.44 -0.11
N PRO A 94 11.57 -26.92 0.05
CA PRO A 94 12.76 -26.08 -0.10
C PRO A 94 12.79 -25.27 -1.41
N LYS A 95 12.13 -25.77 -2.46
CA LYS A 95 11.99 -25.11 -3.77
C LYS A 95 11.09 -23.87 -3.72
N GLU A 96 9.96 -23.92 -3.01
CA GLU A 96 9.04 -22.77 -2.89
C GLU A 96 9.64 -21.67 -2.02
N SER A 97 10.30 -22.06 -0.92
CA SER A 97 11.09 -21.12 -0.10
C SER A 97 12.15 -20.39 -0.92
N LEU A 98 12.82 -21.09 -1.85
CA LEU A 98 13.80 -20.49 -2.74
C LEU A 98 13.15 -19.49 -3.72
N LYS A 99 12.00 -19.84 -4.33
CA LYS A 99 11.27 -18.94 -5.23
C LYS A 99 10.86 -17.64 -4.54
N LYS A 100 10.32 -17.74 -3.33
CA LYS A 100 9.99 -16.58 -2.48
C LYS A 100 11.20 -15.67 -2.30
N LYS A 101 12.34 -16.23 -1.89
CA LYS A 101 13.58 -15.47 -1.68
C LYS A 101 14.07 -14.80 -2.97
N ILE A 102 13.92 -15.45 -4.11
CA ILE A 102 14.27 -14.86 -5.42
C ILE A 102 13.38 -13.65 -5.72
N LEU A 103 12.07 -13.76 -5.51
CA LEU A 103 11.12 -12.65 -5.71
C LEU A 103 11.47 -11.47 -4.78
N GLN A 104 11.65 -11.72 -3.49
CA GLN A 104 12.03 -10.65 -2.54
C GLN A 104 13.37 -9.98 -2.89
N ALA A 105 14.34 -10.77 -3.36
CA ALA A 105 15.63 -10.27 -3.84
C ALA A 105 15.54 -9.54 -5.20
N ALA A 106 14.45 -9.74 -5.95
CA ALA A 106 14.13 -8.98 -7.16
C ALA A 106 13.35 -7.68 -6.88
N GLY A 107 12.98 -7.42 -5.62
CA GLY A 107 12.30 -6.18 -5.21
C GLY A 107 10.80 -6.31 -4.99
N PHE A 108 10.23 -7.51 -5.08
CA PHE A 108 8.84 -7.76 -4.67
C PHE A 108 8.71 -7.71 -3.15
N ASP A 109 7.59 -7.19 -2.64
CA ASP A 109 7.27 -7.28 -1.21
C ASP A 109 6.93 -8.72 -0.79
N ALA A 110 6.73 -8.90 0.52
CA ALA A 110 6.42 -10.20 1.09
C ALA A 110 5.05 -10.77 0.65
N ILE A 111 4.03 -9.93 0.51
CA ILE A 111 2.67 -10.33 0.13
C ILE A 111 2.68 -10.85 -1.31
N SER A 112 3.18 -10.06 -2.24
CA SER A 112 3.31 -10.43 -3.66
C SER A 112 4.20 -11.65 -3.85
N SER A 113 5.31 -11.74 -3.11
CA SER A 113 6.19 -12.90 -3.16
C SER A 113 5.51 -14.19 -2.69
N ASN A 114 4.66 -14.11 -1.66
CA ASN A 114 3.83 -15.24 -1.21
C ASN A 114 2.73 -15.55 -2.23
N LEU A 115 2.04 -14.53 -2.74
CA LEU A 115 0.93 -14.71 -3.68
C LEU A 115 1.36 -15.44 -4.94
N PHE A 116 2.53 -15.10 -5.51
CA PHE A 116 2.99 -15.71 -6.77
C PHE A 116 3.37 -17.18 -6.65
N ILE A 117 3.70 -17.66 -5.46
CA ILE A 117 4.08 -19.06 -5.22
C ILE A 117 2.91 -19.92 -4.75
N MET A 118 1.76 -19.31 -4.48
CA MET A 118 0.53 -20.02 -4.13
C MET A 118 0.01 -20.85 -5.31
N ASN A 119 -0.82 -21.85 -5.00
CA ASN A 119 -1.54 -22.55 -6.05
C ASN A 119 -2.64 -21.67 -6.63
N TYR A 120 -3.07 -21.99 -7.85
CA TYR A 120 -4.05 -21.19 -8.60
C TYR A 120 -5.33 -20.87 -7.80
N LYS A 121 -5.89 -21.87 -7.11
CA LYS A 121 -7.16 -21.73 -6.38
C LYS A 121 -7.01 -20.80 -5.18
N ASP A 122 -5.89 -20.89 -4.49
CA ASP A 122 -5.64 -20.04 -3.33
C ASP A 122 -5.33 -18.60 -3.77
N ILE A 123 -4.66 -18.38 -4.90
CA ILE A 123 -4.48 -17.04 -5.49
C ILE A 123 -5.84 -16.39 -5.76
N GLU A 124 -6.73 -17.12 -6.43
CA GLU A 124 -8.07 -16.62 -6.75
C GLU A 124 -8.87 -16.26 -5.49
N LYS A 125 -8.81 -17.09 -4.44
CA LYS A 125 -9.46 -16.81 -3.17
C LYS A 125 -8.86 -15.60 -2.47
N THR A 126 -7.54 -15.49 -2.41
CA THR A 126 -6.85 -14.37 -1.77
C THR A 126 -7.19 -13.05 -2.45
N ILE A 127 -7.14 -13.00 -3.78
CA ILE A 127 -7.48 -11.80 -4.55
C ILE A 127 -8.94 -11.39 -4.33
N ASN A 128 -9.89 -12.33 -4.46
CA ASN A 128 -11.30 -12.03 -4.25
C ASN A 128 -11.58 -11.53 -2.82
N THR A 129 -10.94 -12.15 -1.84
CA THR A 129 -11.08 -11.76 -0.43
C THR A 129 -10.49 -10.38 -0.18
N ALA A 130 -9.32 -10.08 -0.74
CA ALA A 130 -8.66 -8.77 -0.61
C ALA A 130 -9.47 -7.66 -1.29
N CYS A 131 -10.02 -7.92 -2.48
CA CYS A 131 -10.91 -7.01 -3.18
C CYS A 131 -12.19 -6.72 -2.39
N LEU A 132 -12.82 -7.77 -1.84
CA LEU A 132 -13.99 -7.60 -0.97
C LEU A 132 -13.63 -6.78 0.27
N LYS A 133 -12.54 -7.09 0.96
CA LYS A 133 -12.11 -6.35 2.15
C LYS A 133 -11.91 -4.86 1.84
N ASN A 134 -11.14 -4.53 0.80
CA ASN A 134 -10.90 -3.14 0.41
C ASN A 134 -12.20 -2.43 0.02
N GLU A 135 -13.09 -3.09 -0.72
CA GLU A 135 -14.41 -2.54 -1.04
C GLU A 135 -15.20 -2.20 0.23
N LEU A 136 -15.27 -3.10 1.21
CA LEU A 136 -15.98 -2.84 2.45
C LEU A 136 -15.35 -1.69 3.26
N GLN A 137 -14.02 -1.64 3.35
CA GLN A 137 -13.33 -0.54 4.04
C GLN A 137 -13.58 0.82 3.36
N LEU A 138 -13.56 0.86 2.02
CA LEU A 138 -13.87 2.07 1.26
C LEU A 138 -15.33 2.49 1.39
N GLN A 139 -16.27 1.55 1.45
CA GLN A 139 -17.69 1.85 1.69
C GLN A 139 -17.93 2.40 3.10
N CYS A 140 -17.21 1.88 4.10
CA CYS A 140 -17.23 2.46 5.45
C CYS A 140 -16.65 3.88 5.44
N ALA A 141 -15.49 4.08 4.83
CA ALA A 141 -14.90 5.41 4.70
C ALA A 141 -15.84 6.38 3.98
N TYR A 142 -16.53 5.92 2.92
CA TYR A 142 -17.55 6.71 2.23
C TYR A 142 -18.74 7.04 3.13
N GLY A 143 -19.25 6.09 3.91
CA GLY A 143 -20.29 6.36 4.90
C GLY A 143 -19.86 7.38 5.97
N PHE A 144 -18.60 7.34 6.37
CA PHE A 144 -18.05 8.27 7.35
C PHE A 144 -17.87 9.68 6.78
N MET A 145 -17.16 9.79 5.65
CA MET A 145 -16.83 11.07 5.01
C MET A 145 -18.03 11.69 4.29
N ASN A 146 -18.97 10.85 3.82
CA ASN A 146 -20.11 11.20 2.97
C ASN A 146 -19.73 12.10 1.80
N ASP A 147 -18.55 11.85 1.22
CA ASP A 147 -17.93 12.67 0.19
C ASP A 147 -17.28 11.72 -0.83
N TYR A 148 -17.90 11.59 -1.99
CA TYR A 148 -17.44 10.64 -3.01
C TYR A 148 -16.11 11.08 -3.63
N ASP A 149 -15.92 12.38 -3.83
CA ASP A 149 -14.73 12.92 -4.47
C ASP A 149 -13.49 12.70 -3.60
N LYS A 150 -13.62 12.90 -2.28
CA LYS A 150 -12.53 12.56 -1.33
C LYS A 150 -12.21 11.07 -1.29
N ILE A 151 -13.19 10.20 -1.48
CA ILE A 151 -12.95 8.75 -1.57
C ILE A 151 -12.23 8.42 -2.87
N GLN A 152 -12.59 9.04 -4.00
CA GLN A 152 -11.87 8.86 -5.26
C GLN A 152 -10.44 9.40 -5.22
N GLU A 153 -10.23 10.52 -4.52
CA GLU A 153 -8.90 11.05 -4.23
C GLU A 153 -8.09 10.06 -3.40
N HIS A 154 -8.65 9.55 -2.30
CA HIS A 154 -8.00 8.54 -1.46
C HIS A 154 -7.62 7.28 -2.25
N ILE A 155 -8.54 6.75 -3.06
CA ILE A 155 -8.26 5.62 -3.96
C ILE A 155 -7.11 5.97 -4.92
N THR A 156 -7.09 7.19 -5.45
CA THR A 156 -6.02 7.66 -6.35
C THR A 156 -4.67 7.73 -5.64
N GLU A 157 -4.62 8.22 -4.41
CA GLU A 157 -3.39 8.26 -3.60
C GLU A 157 -2.88 6.87 -3.23
N LEU A 158 -3.78 5.94 -2.88
CA LEU A 158 -3.41 4.54 -2.64
C LEU A 158 -2.74 3.91 -3.88
N LYS A 159 -3.31 4.15 -5.07
CA LYS A 159 -2.74 3.65 -6.33
C LYS A 159 -1.41 4.30 -6.71
N LYS A 160 -1.15 5.53 -6.26
CA LYS A 160 0.14 6.21 -6.51
C LYS A 160 1.24 5.67 -5.62
N THR A 161 0.92 5.25 -4.40
CA THR A 161 1.92 4.89 -3.39
C THR A 161 2.11 3.40 -3.18
N ASP A 162 1.20 2.55 -3.69
CA ASP A 162 1.27 1.10 -3.59
C ASP A 162 0.92 0.44 -4.94
N GLY A 163 1.93 -0.17 -5.56
CA GLY A 163 1.78 -0.88 -6.83
C GLY A 163 0.85 -2.10 -6.77
N ASN A 164 0.75 -2.79 -5.63
CA ASN A 164 -0.16 -3.90 -5.47
C ASN A 164 -1.60 -3.40 -5.41
N LEU A 165 -1.88 -2.35 -4.63
CA LEU A 165 -3.22 -1.74 -4.60
C LEU A 165 -3.60 -1.19 -5.97
N LYS A 166 -2.64 -0.62 -6.71
CA LYS A 166 -2.87 -0.18 -8.09
C LYS A 166 -3.31 -1.32 -9.00
N VAL A 167 -2.54 -2.41 -9.06
CA VAL A 167 -2.91 -3.58 -9.88
C VAL A 167 -4.24 -4.17 -9.41
N MET A 168 -4.43 -4.28 -8.10
CA MET A 168 -5.65 -4.79 -7.49
C MET A 168 -6.89 -4.00 -7.94
N PHE A 169 -6.88 -2.68 -7.78
CA PHE A 169 -8.04 -1.84 -8.08
C PHE A 169 -8.27 -1.67 -9.59
N GLU A 170 -7.20 -1.62 -10.39
CA GLU A 170 -7.32 -1.37 -11.83
C GLU A 170 -7.58 -2.64 -12.63
N LYS A 171 -7.15 -3.81 -12.13
CA LYS A 171 -7.22 -5.08 -12.86
C LYS A 171 -7.93 -6.18 -12.07
N GLU A 172 -7.42 -6.53 -10.90
CA GLU A 172 -7.82 -7.76 -10.20
C GLU A 172 -9.28 -7.71 -9.73
N CYS A 173 -9.69 -6.61 -9.09
CA CYS A 173 -11.06 -6.48 -8.59
C CYS A 173 -12.08 -6.33 -9.73
N LYS A 174 -11.66 -5.80 -10.87
CA LYS A 174 -12.52 -5.69 -12.06
C LYS A 174 -12.62 -7.00 -12.84
N ASN A 175 -11.56 -7.80 -12.83
CA ASN A 175 -11.50 -9.09 -13.51
C ASN A 175 -10.72 -10.13 -12.68
N PRO A 176 -11.39 -10.82 -11.74
CA PRO A 176 -10.72 -11.70 -10.78
C PRO A 176 -10.08 -12.94 -11.40
N GLN A 177 -10.43 -13.31 -12.63
CA GLN A 177 -9.92 -14.52 -13.28
C GLN A 177 -8.62 -14.32 -14.06
N LEU A 178 -8.23 -13.06 -14.34
CA LEU A 178 -7.04 -12.78 -15.14
C LEU A 178 -5.74 -13.05 -14.36
N SER A 179 -5.71 -12.62 -13.10
CA SER A 179 -4.50 -12.60 -12.27
C SER A 179 -4.01 -13.98 -11.78
N PRO A 180 -4.88 -14.95 -11.42
CA PRO A 180 -4.43 -16.26 -10.94
C PRO A 180 -3.55 -17.02 -11.93
N LYS A 181 -3.87 -16.97 -13.23
CA LYS A 181 -3.08 -17.60 -14.29
C LYS A 181 -1.71 -16.93 -14.42
N LEU A 182 -1.70 -15.60 -14.42
CA LEU A 182 -0.50 -14.80 -14.53
C LEU A 182 0.46 -15.06 -13.36
N TYR A 183 -0.04 -14.99 -12.13
CA TYR A 183 0.76 -15.14 -10.90
C TYR A 183 1.32 -16.54 -10.75
N SER A 184 0.51 -17.56 -11.05
CA SER A 184 0.99 -18.94 -11.09
C SER A 184 2.11 -19.14 -12.11
N CYS A 185 2.04 -18.48 -13.28
CA CYS A 185 3.12 -18.51 -14.26
C CYS A 185 4.40 -17.84 -13.73
N ILE A 186 4.29 -16.67 -13.12
CA ILE A 186 5.44 -15.95 -12.54
C ILE A 186 6.17 -16.84 -11.53
N GLY A 187 5.44 -17.41 -10.55
CA GLY A 187 6.03 -18.31 -9.55
C GLY A 187 6.62 -19.59 -10.14
N LYS A 188 6.09 -20.08 -11.26
CA LYS A 188 6.67 -21.23 -11.98
C LYS A 188 8.01 -20.89 -12.64
N HIS A 189 8.15 -19.70 -13.21
CA HIS A 189 9.27 -19.34 -14.08
C HIS A 189 10.35 -18.46 -13.42
N VAL A 190 10.11 -17.93 -12.22
CA VAL A 190 11.03 -16.99 -11.54
C VAL A 190 12.48 -17.47 -11.42
N HIS A 191 12.70 -18.77 -11.19
CA HIS A 191 14.07 -19.31 -11.10
C HIS A 191 14.82 -19.23 -12.44
N PHE A 192 14.14 -19.50 -13.55
CA PHE A 192 14.73 -19.41 -14.89
C PHE A 192 15.03 -17.96 -15.26
N VAL A 193 14.08 -17.06 -14.99
CA VAL A 193 14.25 -15.62 -15.21
C VAL A 193 15.40 -15.05 -14.40
N LYS A 194 15.53 -15.42 -13.11
CA LYS A 194 16.67 -15.01 -12.27
C LYS A 194 18.02 -15.46 -12.85
N ASN A 195 18.09 -16.62 -13.50
CA ASN A 195 19.32 -17.08 -14.14
C ASN A 195 19.62 -16.31 -15.43
N GLN A 196 18.61 -15.95 -16.21
CA GLN A 196 18.77 -15.10 -17.40
C GLN A 196 19.18 -13.67 -17.04
N CYS A 197 18.67 -13.16 -15.92
CA CYS A 197 18.99 -11.85 -15.37
C CYS A 197 20.08 -11.89 -14.28
N ALA A 198 20.96 -12.90 -14.29
CA ALA A 198 21.88 -13.18 -13.19
C ALA A 198 22.79 -12.00 -12.84
N LEU A 199 23.33 -11.30 -13.86
CA LEU A 199 24.24 -10.17 -13.65
C LEU A 199 23.53 -8.94 -13.05
N PRO A 200 22.44 -8.40 -13.64
CA PRO A 200 21.65 -7.34 -13.01
C PRO A 200 21.16 -7.72 -11.61
N PHE A 201 20.73 -8.97 -11.41
CA PHE A 201 20.24 -9.47 -10.13
C PHE A 201 21.33 -9.44 -9.05
N LEU A 202 22.55 -9.89 -9.40
CA LEU A 202 23.69 -9.86 -8.49
C LEU A 202 24.08 -8.43 -8.13
N LYS A 203 24.24 -7.55 -9.13
CA LYS A 203 24.60 -6.14 -8.93
C LYS A 203 23.60 -5.44 -8.01
N TYR A 204 22.31 -5.55 -8.32
CA TYR A 204 21.25 -4.94 -7.50
C TYR A 204 21.33 -5.41 -6.05
N ASN A 205 21.41 -6.71 -5.81
CA ASN A 205 21.41 -7.24 -4.45
C ASN A 205 22.68 -6.85 -3.66
N GLN A 206 23.84 -6.79 -4.32
CA GLN A 206 25.08 -6.31 -3.69
C GLN A 206 24.98 -4.83 -3.33
N THR A 207 24.55 -4.00 -4.28
CA THR A 207 24.35 -2.55 -4.05
C THR A 207 23.32 -2.30 -2.96
N ARG A 208 22.17 -2.96 -3.02
CA ARG A 208 21.09 -2.85 -2.02
C ARG A 208 21.59 -3.14 -0.62
N ARG A 209 22.32 -4.25 -0.41
CA ARG A 209 22.90 -4.59 0.91
C ARG A 209 23.92 -3.54 1.37
N ALA A 210 24.84 -3.15 0.50
CA ALA A 210 25.88 -2.18 0.83
C ALA A 210 25.29 -0.82 1.20
N VAL A 211 24.29 -0.35 0.44
CA VAL A 211 23.60 0.91 0.69
C VAL A 211 22.73 0.82 1.94
N ASN A 212 21.96 -0.25 2.14
CA ASN A 212 21.11 -0.40 3.33
C ASN A 212 21.94 -0.39 4.62
N ASN A 213 23.12 -1.04 4.63
CA ASN A 213 24.04 -0.97 5.77
C ASN A 213 24.51 0.47 6.06
N LYS A 214 24.78 1.27 5.01
CA LYS A 214 25.16 2.68 5.18
C LYS A 214 24.01 3.52 5.71
N ILE A 215 22.80 3.33 5.17
CA ILE A 215 21.59 4.03 5.62
C ILE A 215 21.31 3.71 7.10
N GLU A 216 21.49 2.45 7.51
CA GLU A 216 21.32 2.06 8.92
C GLU A 216 22.31 2.79 9.83
N VAL A 217 23.58 2.91 9.44
CA VAL A 217 24.58 3.68 10.18
C VAL A 217 24.20 5.16 10.27
N ILE A 218 23.81 5.79 9.15
CA ILE A 218 23.35 7.18 9.13
C ILE A 218 22.15 7.38 10.05
N SER A 219 21.19 6.47 10.00
CA SER A 219 19.97 6.52 10.81
C SER A 219 20.28 6.41 12.30
N GLN A 220 21.19 5.51 12.69
CA GLN A 220 21.63 5.36 14.09
C GLN A 220 22.38 6.59 14.59
N VAL A 221 23.29 7.16 13.78
CA VAL A 221 24.04 8.37 14.14
C VAL A 221 23.12 9.59 14.24
N SER A 222 22.23 9.76 13.27
CA SER A 222 21.21 10.82 13.25
C SER A 222 20.32 10.72 14.48
N HIS A 223 19.76 9.54 14.77
CA HIS A 223 18.89 9.34 15.93
C HIS A 223 19.59 9.68 17.26
N ARG A 224 20.84 9.24 17.45
CA ARG A 224 21.63 9.60 18.65
C ARG A 224 21.87 11.10 18.77
N THR A 225 22.10 11.78 17.64
CA THR A 225 22.34 13.22 17.60
C THR A 225 21.06 13.99 17.91
N LEU A 226 19.95 13.62 17.28
CA LEU A 226 18.63 14.21 17.52
C LEU A 226 18.22 14.06 18.99
N ASN A 227 18.38 12.88 19.59
CA ASN A 227 18.05 12.68 21.01
C ASN A 227 18.87 13.61 21.91
N LYS A 228 20.17 13.84 21.63
CA LYS A 228 20.97 14.79 22.41
C LYS A 228 20.47 16.23 22.26
N ILE A 229 20.03 16.62 21.08
CA ILE A 229 19.49 17.96 20.84
C ILE A 229 18.14 18.11 21.57
N LEU A 230 17.24 17.15 21.42
CA LEU A 230 15.91 17.16 22.04
C LEU A 230 16.00 17.11 23.57
N THR A 231 16.90 16.32 24.15
CA THR A 231 17.14 16.33 25.61
C THR A 231 17.68 17.68 26.12
N ARG A 232 18.44 18.41 25.30
CA ARG A 232 18.85 19.77 25.67
C ARG A 232 17.65 20.72 25.60
N TYR A 233 16.85 20.63 24.53
CA TYR A 233 15.62 21.42 24.38
C TYR A 233 14.66 21.23 25.55
N GLU A 234 14.41 20.00 25.99
CA GLU A 234 13.55 19.71 27.16
C GLU A 234 14.02 20.40 28.45
N ARG A 235 15.33 20.69 28.55
CA ARG A 235 15.92 21.35 29.74
C ARG A 235 15.96 22.86 29.62
N THR A 236 16.15 23.39 28.41
CA THR A 236 16.39 24.83 28.19
C THR A 236 15.22 25.56 27.57
N ALA A 237 14.29 24.84 26.95
CA ALA A 237 13.22 25.38 26.10
C ALA A 237 13.74 26.33 25.00
N ASP A 238 14.97 26.10 24.52
CA ASP A 238 15.62 26.92 23.50
C ASP A 238 15.18 26.49 22.09
N GLU A 239 14.34 27.29 21.45
CA GLU A 239 13.77 26.99 20.12
C GLU A 239 14.84 26.85 19.01
N ASP A 240 16.03 27.46 19.16
CA ASP A 240 17.13 27.30 18.19
C ASP A 240 17.57 25.83 18.10
N LEU A 241 17.39 25.04 19.16
CA LEU A 241 17.67 23.61 19.17
C LEU A 241 16.70 22.82 18.28
N LEU A 242 15.45 23.27 18.12
CA LEU A 242 14.51 22.62 17.21
C LEU A 242 14.91 22.86 15.75
N ILE A 243 15.39 24.06 15.44
CA ILE A 243 15.96 24.39 14.13
C ILE A 243 17.21 23.55 13.87
N GLU A 244 18.09 23.40 14.86
CA GLU A 244 19.26 22.51 14.79
C GLU A 244 18.83 21.06 14.50
N ALA A 245 17.87 20.52 15.26
CA ALA A 245 17.37 19.15 15.08
C ALA A 245 16.80 18.94 13.67
N ASN A 246 15.98 19.85 13.17
CA ASN A 246 15.41 19.77 11.83
C ASN A 246 16.49 19.80 10.74
N ASN A 247 17.51 20.64 10.90
CA ASN A 247 18.63 20.70 9.96
C ASN A 247 19.46 19.43 9.97
N GLN A 248 19.71 18.83 11.15
CA GLN A 248 20.42 17.55 11.27
C GLN A 248 19.63 16.42 10.60
N LEU A 249 18.32 16.31 10.87
CA LEU A 249 17.47 15.30 10.25
C LEU A 249 17.42 15.47 8.73
N ARG A 250 17.16 16.69 8.24
CA ARG A 250 17.14 16.98 6.80
C ARG A 250 18.47 16.67 6.12
N GLY A 251 19.60 16.96 6.78
CA GLY A 251 20.94 16.62 6.30
C GLY A 251 21.11 15.12 6.13
N ALA A 252 20.76 14.33 7.16
CA ALA A 252 20.83 12.87 7.13
C ALA A 252 19.94 12.27 6.02
N LEU A 253 18.69 12.75 5.89
CA LEU A 253 17.77 12.28 4.85
C LEU A 253 18.26 12.60 3.43
N ARG A 254 18.93 13.75 3.22
CA ARG A 254 19.55 14.06 1.93
C ARG A 254 20.69 13.10 1.60
N GLU A 255 21.51 12.74 2.58
CA GLU A 255 22.56 11.74 2.41
C GLU A 255 21.97 10.36 2.08
N VAL A 256 20.88 9.96 2.75
CA VAL A 256 20.12 8.75 2.43
C VAL A 256 19.60 8.80 1.00
N SER A 257 18.95 9.90 0.59
CA SER A 257 18.42 10.09 -0.77
C SER A 257 19.53 9.93 -1.82
N PHE A 258 20.72 10.49 -1.57
CA PHE A 258 21.86 10.34 -2.46
C PHE A 258 22.36 8.90 -2.55
N LEU A 259 22.39 8.16 -1.44
CA LEU A 259 22.76 6.74 -1.44
C LEU A 259 21.73 5.87 -2.17
N GLU A 260 20.45 6.19 -2.05
CA GLU A 260 19.35 5.48 -2.73
C GLU A 260 19.44 5.57 -4.25
N ASP A 261 20.03 6.64 -4.80
CA ASP A 261 20.26 6.80 -6.25
C ASP A 261 20.95 5.57 -6.85
N GLN A 262 21.98 5.05 -6.16
CA GLN A 262 22.71 3.87 -6.60
C GLN A 262 21.82 2.61 -6.62
N LYS A 263 20.89 2.47 -5.66
CA LYS A 263 19.93 1.36 -5.64
C LYS A 263 18.97 1.47 -6.82
N CYS A 264 18.41 2.66 -7.05
CA CYS A 264 17.45 2.92 -8.12
C CYS A 264 18.02 2.61 -9.50
N VAL A 265 19.26 3.02 -9.79
CA VAL A 265 19.93 2.69 -11.06
C VAL A 265 20.02 1.18 -11.27
N GLN A 266 20.49 0.44 -10.26
CA GLN A 266 20.64 -1.02 -10.38
C GLN A 266 19.28 -1.74 -10.41
N PHE A 267 18.28 -1.18 -9.73
CA PHE A 267 16.91 -1.70 -9.75
C PHE A 267 16.26 -1.54 -11.12
N LEU A 268 16.47 -0.41 -11.80
CA LEU A 268 15.98 -0.20 -13.18
C LEU A 268 16.60 -1.20 -14.16
N GLU A 269 17.91 -1.48 -14.06
CA GLU A 269 18.57 -2.52 -14.87
C GLU A 269 17.98 -3.92 -14.61
N LEU A 270 17.73 -4.23 -13.33
CA LEU A 270 17.15 -5.51 -12.92
C LEU A 270 15.69 -5.67 -13.38
N SER A 271 14.84 -4.69 -13.07
CA SER A 271 13.41 -4.71 -13.37
C SER A 271 13.16 -4.82 -14.86
N ALA A 272 13.86 -4.04 -15.69
CA ALA A 272 13.76 -4.13 -17.14
C ALA A 272 14.09 -5.56 -17.66
N CYS A 273 15.14 -6.19 -17.11
CA CYS A 273 15.44 -7.58 -17.48
C CYS A 273 14.34 -8.54 -17.03
N PHE A 274 13.88 -8.45 -15.78
CA PHE A 274 12.85 -9.31 -15.22
C PHE A 274 11.53 -9.19 -15.97
N GLU A 275 11.10 -7.96 -16.27
CA GLU A 275 9.90 -7.65 -17.06
C GLU A 275 9.96 -8.35 -18.41
N VAL A 276 11.01 -8.11 -19.21
CA VAL A 276 11.18 -8.71 -20.55
C VAL A 276 11.21 -10.23 -20.50
N GLN A 277 12.03 -10.80 -19.62
CA GLN A 277 12.17 -12.26 -19.55
C GLN A 277 10.88 -12.93 -19.05
N MET A 278 10.21 -12.35 -18.06
CA MET A 278 8.96 -12.93 -17.56
C MET A 278 7.84 -12.83 -18.60
N ALA A 279 7.77 -11.74 -19.36
CA ALA A 279 6.79 -11.60 -20.45
C ALA A 279 6.98 -12.66 -21.55
N ASN A 280 8.22 -13.06 -21.84
CA ASN A 280 8.51 -14.14 -22.79
C ASN A 280 7.94 -15.50 -22.33
N TYR A 281 7.83 -15.73 -21.02
CA TYR A 281 7.26 -16.97 -20.47
C TYR A 281 5.75 -16.88 -20.19
N CYS A 282 5.28 -15.73 -19.72
CA CYS A 282 3.95 -15.57 -19.13
C CYS A 282 3.00 -14.68 -19.95
N GLY A 283 3.48 -14.10 -21.05
CA GLY A 283 2.71 -13.25 -21.95
C GLY A 283 2.85 -11.76 -21.63
N GLN A 284 2.41 -10.91 -22.58
CA GLN A 284 2.61 -9.46 -22.54
C GLN A 284 1.91 -8.75 -21.37
N ASP A 285 0.77 -9.28 -20.90
CA ASP A 285 0.06 -8.72 -19.74
C ASP A 285 0.93 -8.69 -18.46
N THR A 286 1.92 -9.58 -18.40
CA THR A 286 2.93 -9.63 -17.34
C THR A 286 3.73 -8.34 -17.24
N LEU A 287 4.09 -7.70 -18.37
CA LEU A 287 4.92 -6.49 -18.36
C LEU A 287 4.25 -5.40 -17.53
N ASN A 288 3.00 -5.09 -17.85
CA ASN A 288 2.27 -4.01 -17.20
C ASN A 288 2.06 -4.27 -15.70
N VAL A 289 1.86 -5.54 -15.31
CA VAL A 289 1.69 -5.91 -13.90
C VAL A 289 3.02 -5.83 -13.16
N LEU A 290 4.10 -6.35 -13.73
CA LEU A 290 5.42 -6.30 -13.10
C LEU A 290 5.94 -4.88 -13.00
N ASP A 291 5.84 -4.08 -14.06
CA ASP A 291 6.22 -2.67 -14.06
C ASP A 291 5.50 -1.92 -12.94
N THR A 292 4.19 -2.13 -12.79
CA THR A 292 3.40 -1.50 -11.74
C THR A 292 3.81 -1.96 -10.34
N VAL A 293 3.82 -3.28 -10.09
CA VAL A 293 4.12 -3.85 -8.76
C VAL A 293 5.55 -3.53 -8.32
N LEU A 294 6.51 -3.58 -9.24
CA LEU A 294 7.92 -3.35 -8.91
C LEU A 294 8.24 -1.87 -8.71
N ARG A 295 7.68 -0.95 -9.50
CA ARG A 295 8.12 0.45 -9.52
C ARG A 295 7.31 1.36 -8.62
N VAL A 296 5.98 1.22 -8.63
CA VAL A 296 5.10 2.11 -7.85
C VAL A 296 5.31 1.84 -6.36
N GLY A 297 5.71 2.86 -5.60
CA GLY A 297 6.03 2.74 -4.18
C GLY A 297 7.33 1.98 -3.87
N TYR A 298 8.25 1.83 -4.84
CA TYR A 298 9.51 1.11 -4.65
C TYR A 298 10.34 1.68 -3.49
N LEU A 299 10.57 3.00 -3.48
CA LEU A 299 11.37 3.64 -2.43
C LEU A 299 10.70 3.51 -1.06
N ARG A 300 9.38 3.68 -0.99
CA ARG A 300 8.60 3.47 0.23
C ARG A 300 8.85 2.07 0.80
N ARG A 301 8.69 1.02 -0.01
CA ARG A 301 8.99 -0.37 0.40
C ARG A 301 10.44 -0.57 0.82
N GLU A 302 11.40 0.00 0.09
CA GLU A 302 12.81 -0.12 0.44
C GLU A 302 13.13 0.52 1.79
N ARG A 303 12.47 1.62 2.13
CA ARG A 303 12.65 2.31 3.41
C ARG A 303 11.93 1.59 4.55
N ASP A 304 10.72 1.09 4.31
CA ASP A 304 9.90 0.36 5.30
C ASP A 304 10.52 -1.01 5.67
N THR A 305 11.34 -1.59 4.78
CA THR A 305 12.02 -2.88 5.03
C THR A 305 13.37 -2.75 5.74
N LEU A 306 13.84 -1.55 6.03
CA LEU A 306 15.06 -1.35 6.81
C LEU A 306 14.80 -1.72 8.28
N ASN A 307 15.74 -2.45 8.89
CA ASN A 307 15.68 -2.82 10.32
C ASN A 307 15.91 -1.63 11.27
N SER A 308 15.64 -0.41 10.85
CA SER A 308 15.71 0.75 11.72
C SER A 308 14.43 0.84 12.55
N HIS A 309 14.55 1.02 13.86
CA HIS A 309 13.45 1.46 14.74
C HIS A 309 12.90 2.87 14.40
N VAL A 310 13.24 3.37 13.22
CA VAL A 310 12.99 4.72 12.73
C VAL A 310 12.16 4.57 11.45
N GLN A 311 11.00 5.22 11.42
CA GLN A 311 10.12 5.23 10.25
C GLN A 311 10.67 6.21 9.19
N ILE A 312 11.71 5.77 8.46
CA ILE A 312 12.45 6.64 7.52
C ILE A 312 11.52 7.23 6.45
N GLN A 313 10.59 6.44 5.90
CA GLN A 313 9.64 6.96 4.91
C GLN A 313 8.81 8.13 5.45
N GLN A 314 8.27 7.99 6.67
CA GLN A 314 7.50 9.06 7.31
C GLN A 314 8.34 10.33 7.51
N GLN A 315 9.63 10.18 7.86
CA GLN A 315 10.55 11.31 7.98
C GLN A 315 10.81 12.00 6.65
N PHE A 316 10.93 11.24 5.55
CA PHE A 316 11.03 11.82 4.20
C PHE A 316 9.81 12.66 3.83
N GLU A 317 8.61 12.18 4.16
CA GLU A 317 7.34 12.88 3.92
C GLU A 317 7.24 14.15 4.77
N GLN A 318 7.48 14.05 6.08
CA GLN A 318 7.43 15.19 7.00
C GLN A 318 8.45 16.28 6.68
N MET A 319 9.65 15.90 6.23
CA MET A 319 10.73 16.84 5.94
C MET A 319 10.75 17.32 4.48
N GLU A 320 9.83 16.80 3.66
CA GLU A 320 9.69 17.07 2.23
C GLU A 320 11.01 16.91 1.47
N VAL A 321 11.78 15.86 1.79
CA VAL A 321 13.07 15.62 1.15
C VAL A 321 12.85 14.93 -0.20
N PRO A 322 13.28 15.54 -1.32
CA PRO A 322 13.03 14.98 -2.63
C PRO A 322 13.84 13.69 -2.84
N PRO A 323 13.29 12.73 -3.60
CA PRO A 323 14.04 11.58 -4.08
C PRO A 323 15.14 12.02 -5.05
N SER A 324 16.19 11.21 -5.16
CA SER A 324 17.23 11.42 -6.19
C SER A 324 16.67 11.26 -7.61
N PRO A 325 17.28 11.90 -8.63
CA PRO A 325 16.77 11.90 -10.00
C PRO A 325 16.50 10.52 -10.60
N ASN A 326 17.39 9.54 -10.37
CA ASN A 326 17.20 8.18 -10.90
C ASN A 326 16.09 7.41 -10.20
N CYS A 327 15.61 7.90 -9.05
CA CYS A 327 14.51 7.32 -8.31
C CYS A 327 13.16 7.96 -8.62
N ILE A 328 13.11 9.08 -9.33
CA ILE A 328 11.84 9.76 -9.69
C ILE A 328 10.83 8.81 -10.37
N PRO A 329 11.22 7.92 -11.29
CA PRO A 329 10.29 6.97 -11.91
C PRO A 329 9.77 5.86 -10.97
N LEU A 330 10.26 5.82 -9.71
CA LEU A 330 10.08 4.74 -8.74
C LEU A 330 9.44 5.20 -7.42
N VAL A 331 8.96 6.44 -7.38
CA VAL A 331 8.37 7.07 -6.19
C VAL A 331 6.87 6.86 -6.20
#